data_AF-A0A4Q2XZE7-F1
#
_entry.id   AF-A0A4Q2XZE7-F1
#
_cell.length_a   1.000
_cell.length_b   1.000
_cell.length_c   1.000
_cell.angle_alpha   90.00
_cell.angle_beta   90.00
_cell.angle_gamma   90.00
#
_symmetry.space_group_name_H-M   'P 1'
#
loop_
_entity.id
_entity.type
_entity.pdbx_description
1 polymer ?
#
loop_
_entity_poly.entity_id
_entity_poly.type
_entity_poly.pdbx_seq_one_letter_code
_entity_poly.pdbx_strand_id
1 'polypeptide(L)'
;MASALVHLLESAAGGEFNIGTGTGTAIRELALMAAVLVGADRSLVRDADPPAVDPYAFHVADTQRLSAAGWRSAVPFEAGLEHLLQSLC
;
A
#
# COMPACT_ATOMS: atom_id res chain seq x y z
N MET A 1 -5.71 -2.21 7.95
CA MET A 1 -5.47 -1.18 9.00
C MET A 1 -6.24 -1.48 10.28
N ALA A 2 -7.57 -1.60 10.25
CA ALA A 2 -8.37 -1.82 11.46
C ALA A 2 -7.86 -2.97 12.36
N SER A 3 -7.45 -4.10 11.77
CA SER A 3 -6.87 -5.23 12.53
C SER A 3 -5.58 -4.89 13.27
N ALA A 4 -4.74 -3.99 12.76
CA ALA A 4 -3.53 -3.53 13.47
C ALA A 4 -3.88 -2.70 14.70
N LEU A 5 -4.91 -1.84 14.60
CA LEU A 5 -5.37 -1.03 15.71
C LEU A 5 -5.92 -1.89 16.84
N VAL A 6 -6.76 -2.88 16.50
CA VAL A 6 -7.29 -3.83 17.49
C VAL A 6 -6.14 -4.60 18.16
N HIS A 7 -5.19 -5.12 17.39
CA HIS A 7 -4.02 -5.82 17.93
C HIS A 7 -3.20 -4.97 18.91
N LEU A 8 -2.95 -3.71 18.57
CA LEU A 8 -2.19 -2.80 19.44
C LEU A 8 -2.95 -2.44 20.72
N LEU A 9 -4.27 -2.27 20.64
CA LEU A 9 -5.13 -2.02 21.80
C LEU A 9 -5.16 -3.24 22.74
N GLU A 10 -5.30 -4.45 22.20
CA GLU A 10 -5.34 -5.70 22.97
C GLU A 10 -4.00 -6.05 23.61
N SER A 11 -2.88 -5.71 22.95
CA SER A 11 -1.53 -5.96 23.49
C SER A 11 -1.07 -4.92 24.52
N ALA A 12 -1.88 -3.90 24.82
CA ALA A 12 -1.52 -2.75 25.66
C ALA A 12 -0.16 -2.13 25.26
N ALA A 13 0.15 -2.15 23.96
CA ALA A 13 1.43 -1.71 23.44
C ALA A 13 1.57 -0.18 23.61
N GLY A 14 2.59 0.24 24.37
CA GLY A 14 2.85 1.65 24.63
C GLY A 14 3.64 2.36 23.52
N GLY A 15 3.36 3.64 23.34
CA GLY A 15 4.08 4.53 22.42
C GLY A 15 3.55 4.54 20.98
N GLU A 16 4.33 5.13 20.08
CA GLU A 16 3.93 5.33 18.68
C GLU A 16 4.27 4.12 17.81
N PHE A 17 3.38 3.78 16.88
CA PHE A 17 3.59 2.69 15.91
C PHE A 17 3.26 3.17 14.50
N ASN A 18 4.19 2.94 13.57
CA ASN A 18 3.90 3.06 12.15
C ASN A 18 3.06 1.88 11.69
N ILE A 19 1.91 2.14 11.07
CA ILE A 19 1.03 1.12 10.50
C ILE A 19 1.14 1.17 8.98
N GLY A 20 1.56 0.07 8.38
CA GLY A 20 1.70 -0.09 6.94
C GLY A 20 2.13 -1.51 6.57
N THR A 21 2.55 -1.71 5.33
CA THR A 21 3.03 -3.00 4.81
C THR A 21 4.54 -3.20 4.96
N GLY A 22 5.31 -2.10 5.11
CA GLY A 22 6.77 -2.15 5.04
C GLY A 22 7.33 -2.30 3.62
N THR A 23 6.48 -2.25 2.60
CA THR A 23 6.85 -2.41 1.18
C THR A 23 6.25 -1.29 0.35
N GLY A 24 7.02 -0.74 -0.60
CA GLY A 24 6.56 0.24 -1.59
C GLY A 24 6.25 -0.40 -2.94
N THR A 25 5.53 0.33 -3.79
CA THR A 25 5.32 0.00 -5.22
C THR A 25 5.46 1.27 -6.05
N ALA A 26 6.02 1.17 -7.25
CA ALA A 26 6.18 2.31 -8.14
C ALA A 26 4.82 2.88 -8.55
N ILE A 27 4.72 4.20 -8.70
CA ILE A 27 3.49 4.86 -9.21
C ILE A 27 3.10 4.27 -10.58
N ARG A 28 4.09 3.95 -11.42
CA ARG A 28 3.87 3.28 -12.70
C ARG A 28 3.23 1.90 -12.56
N GLU A 29 3.68 1.10 -11.59
CA GLU A 29 3.10 -0.24 -11.33
C GLU A 29 1.67 -0.11 -10.83
N LEU A 30 1.41 0.82 -9.89
CA LEU A 30 0.07 1.16 -9.43
C LEU A 30 -0.85 1.58 -10.59
N ALA A 31 -0.40 2.48 -11.46
CA ALA A 31 -1.18 2.93 -12.61
C ALA A 31 -1.51 1.77 -13.56
N LEU A 32 -0.57 0.86 -13.82
CA LEU A 32 -0.79 -0.31 -14.67
C LEU A 32 -1.75 -1.32 -14.02
N MET A 33 -1.64 -1.56 -12.71
CA MET A 33 -2.58 -2.42 -11.97
C MET A 33 -3.99 -1.82 -12.01
N ALA A 34 -4.13 -0.52 -11.74
CA ALA A 34 -5.41 0.16 -11.79
C ALA A 34 -6.04 0.10 -13.19
N ALA A 35 -5.27 0.31 -14.25
CA ALA A 35 -5.76 0.22 -15.62
C ALA A 35 -6.33 -1.18 -15.93
N VAL A 36 -5.65 -2.25 -15.51
CA VAL A 36 -6.12 -3.62 -15.67
C VAL A 36 -7.43 -3.85 -14.90
N LEU A 37 -7.47 -3.45 -13.63
CA LEU A 37 -8.62 -3.68 -12.76
C LEU A 37 -9.90 -3.01 -13.28
N VAL A 38 -9.79 -1.80 -13.84
CA VAL A 38 -10.95 -1.06 -14.36
C VAL A 38 -11.24 -1.32 -15.85
N GLY A 39 -10.45 -2.18 -16.51
CA GLY A 39 -10.59 -2.47 -17.94
C GLY A 39 -10.18 -1.31 -18.86
N ALA A 40 -9.31 -0.41 -18.41
CA ALA A 40 -8.77 0.69 -19.22
C ALA A 40 -7.59 0.24 -20.10
N ASP A 41 -7.36 0.97 -21.19
CA ASP A 41 -6.20 0.75 -22.04
C ASP A 41 -4.90 1.08 -21.29
N ARG A 42 -3.98 0.11 -21.26
CA ARG A 42 -2.66 0.24 -20.63
C ARG A 42 -1.79 1.29 -21.32
N SER A 43 -2.07 1.63 -22.58
CA SER A 43 -1.36 2.67 -23.34
C SER A 43 -1.51 4.07 -22.72
N LEU A 44 -2.50 4.26 -21.85
CA LEU A 44 -2.69 5.49 -21.08
C LEU A 44 -1.58 5.75 -20.06
N VAL A 45 -0.90 4.70 -19.59
CA VAL A 45 0.24 4.81 -18.66
C VAL A 45 1.51 5.04 -19.46
N ARG A 46 2.07 6.24 -19.35
CA ARG A 46 3.24 6.68 -20.13
C ARG A 46 4.31 7.21 -19.20
N ASP A 47 5.55 6.86 -19.51
CA ASP A 47 6.71 7.44 -18.86
C ASP A 47 7.00 8.82 -19.47
N ALA A 48 7.39 9.78 -18.63
CA ALA A 48 7.80 11.10 -19.10
C ALA A 48 9.18 11.00 -19.77
N ASP A 49 9.36 11.71 -20.88
CA ASP A 49 10.64 11.85 -21.57
C ASP A 49 10.93 13.35 -21.83
N PRO A 50 11.92 13.96 -21.14
CA PRO A 50 12.84 13.33 -20.20
C PRO A 50 12.15 12.89 -18.89
N PRO A 51 12.73 11.96 -18.12
CA PRO A 51 12.17 11.50 -16.85
C PRO A 51 11.92 12.68 -15.91
N ALA A 52 10.69 12.79 -15.40
CA ALA A 52 10.38 13.75 -14.36
C ALA A 52 11.15 13.37 -13.08
N VAL A 53 11.83 14.35 -12.48
CA VAL A 53 12.41 14.15 -11.14
C VAL A 53 11.25 14.17 -10.15
N ASP A 54 11.01 13.03 -9.49
CA ASP A 54 10.14 13.01 -8.32
C ASP A 54 10.93 13.56 -7.12
N PRO A 55 10.53 14.71 -6.54
CA PRO A 55 11.20 15.24 -5.35
C PRO A 55 11.00 14.32 -4.13
N TYR A 56 10.09 13.35 -4.21
CA TYR A 56 9.75 12.43 -3.15
C TYR A 56 10.19 10.99 -3.53
N ALA A 57 11.07 10.42 -2.72
CA ALA A 57 11.37 8.98 -2.81
C ALA A 57 10.17 8.15 -2.32
N PHE A 58 10.26 6.83 -2.46
CA PHE A 58 9.26 5.92 -1.90
C PHE A 58 8.97 6.21 -0.42
N HIS A 59 7.72 6.57 -0.14
CA HIS A 59 7.22 6.74 1.22
C HIS A 59 6.74 5.39 1.75
N VAL A 60 7.61 4.69 2.50
CA VAL A 60 7.33 3.37 3.06
C VAL A 60 7.38 3.45 4.58
N ALA A 61 6.34 2.95 5.24
CA ALA A 61 6.29 2.85 6.69
C ALA A 61 7.35 1.86 7.20
N ASP A 62 8.21 2.27 8.12
CA ASP A 62 9.05 1.32 8.88
C ASP A 62 8.16 0.55 9.86
N THR A 63 7.95 -0.74 9.59
CA THR A 63 7.05 -1.62 10.35
C THR A 63 7.79 -2.55 11.30
N GLN A 64 9.08 -2.33 11.58
CA GLN A 64 9.85 -3.21 12.47
C GLN A 64 9.22 -3.34 13.85
N ARG A 65 8.82 -2.23 14.48
CA ARG A 65 8.17 -2.24 15.80
C ARG A 65 6.81 -2.94 15.79
N LEU A 66 6.01 -2.72 14.74
CA LEU A 66 4.71 -3.37 14.60
C LEU A 66 4.85 -4.89 14.39
N SER A 67 5.83 -5.29 13.57
CA SER A 67 6.20 -6.70 13.34
C SER A 67 6.71 -7.36 14.61
N ALA A 68 7.54 -6.67 15.41
CA ALA A 68 8.03 -7.14 16.70
C ALA A 68 6.91 -7.29 17.74
N ALA A 69 5.86 -6.45 17.65
CA ALA A 69 4.64 -6.58 18.45
C ALA A 69 3.74 -7.74 17.99
N GLY A 70 4.11 -8.49 16.94
CA GLY A 70 3.41 -9.68 16.49
C GLY A 70 2.37 -9.46 15.40
N TRP A 71 2.23 -8.24 14.86
CA TRP A 71 1.30 -7.96 13.77
C TRP A 71 2.01 -7.75 12.44
N ARG A 72 1.47 -8.32 11.37
CA ARG A 72 1.93 -8.09 9.99
C ARG A 72 0.73 -7.90 9.05
N SER A 73 0.91 -7.10 8.00
CA SER A 73 -0.13 -6.97 6.96
C SER A 73 -0.34 -8.31 6.27
N ALA A 74 -1.58 -8.79 6.27
CA ALA A 74 -1.95 -10.07 5.67
C ALA A 74 -2.57 -9.94 4.27
N VAL A 75 -3.00 -8.74 3.88
CA VAL A 75 -3.68 -8.50 2.60
C VAL A 75 -2.64 -8.02 1.57
N PRO A 76 -2.40 -8.78 0.48
CA PRO A 76 -1.59 -8.32 -0.64
C PRO A 76 -2.20 -7.09 -1.30
N PHE A 77 -1.35 -6.23 -1.90
CA PHE A 77 -1.79 -4.97 -2.47
C PHE A 77 -2.85 -5.16 -3.58
N GLU A 78 -2.60 -6.06 -4.53
CA GLU A 78 -3.51 -6.35 -5.65
C GLU A 78 -4.87 -6.87 -5.19
N ALA A 79 -4.88 -7.85 -4.28
CA ALA A 79 -6.13 -8.35 -3.66
C ALA A 79 -6.92 -7.25 -2.93
N GLY A 80 -6.22 -6.32 -2.28
CA GLY A 80 -6.83 -5.15 -1.65
C GLY A 80 -7.50 -4.21 -2.65
N LEU A 81 -6.88 -3.99 -3.82
CA LEU A 81 -7.46 -3.17 -4.89
C LEU A 81 -8.67 -3.84 -5.54
N GLU A 82 -8.64 -5.16 -5.75
CA GLU A 82 -9.77 -5.93 -6.26
C GLU A 82 -10.99 -5.83 -5.32
N HIS A 83 -10.78 -6.06 -4.01
CA HIS A 83 -11.83 -5.92 -3.02
C HIS A 83 -12.39 -4.49 -2.95
N LEU A 84 -11.52 -3.48 -3.05
CA LEU A 84 -11.96 -2.08 -3.11
C LEU A 84 -12.86 -1.85 -4.32
N LEU A 85 -12.45 -2.30 -5.51
CA LEU A 85 -13.25 -2.13 -6.72
C LEU A 85 -14.62 -2.83 -6.60
N GLN A 86 -14.65 -4.06 -6.09
CA GLN A 86 -15.90 -4.79 -5.85
C GLN A 86 -16.84 -4.07 -4.89
N SER A 87 -16.32 -3.34 -3.90
CA SER A 87 -17.13 -2.56 -2.95
C SER A 87 -17.75 -1.28 -3.51
N LEU A 88 -17.29 -0.84 -4.69
CA LEU A 88 -17.75 0.38 -5.36
C LEU A 88 -18.84 0.11 -6.42
N CYS A 89 -19.07 -1.15 -6.78
CA CYS A 89 -20.10 -1.58 -7.73
C CYS A 89 -21.37 -2.03 -7.00
#